data_AF-A0A956LAD9-F1
#
_entry.id   AF-A0A956LAD9-F1
#
_cell.length_a   1.000
_cell.length_b   1.000
_cell.length_c   1.000
_cell.angle_alpha   90.00
_cell.angle_beta   90.00
_cell.angle_gamma   90.00
#
_symmetry.space_group_name_H-M   'P 1'
#
loop_
_entity.id
_entity.type
_entity.pdbx_description
1 polymer ?
#
loop_
_entity_poly.entity_id
_entity_poly.type
_entity_poly.pdbx_seq_one_letter_code
_entity_poly.pdbx_strand_id
1 'polypeptide(L)'
;MRLHHIAILACCLTACMSDDLDDLDTAEDDVDVELAEKDEVELRADAENQEVASLALVDDEAIDSEGDTHAGGDLEDEDGDEALDEDALAAALDFEYRECVHALDSKRPKLTKETQQRTKDIIAHVHKRMKASRGFRKLLMLVALREASYQSGLVHRLQPDIEGSHSAWRKMKDRYPDNPYAEDPNLWQTYGLFGMNSNYFTMLWSKQADPRVLCDPIVDVLVYRRAAERALRKLNGTIKCKNADGETYDFRTTPTWATIHRAVNGGKLCPSKHENQAAIMRKYFNARAIKKGLDADERVTSKMLGVEPDRGLDGEVWETQEEMVMGLWEEFEALAEES
;
A
#
# COMPACT_ATOMS: atom_id res chain seq x y z
N MET A 1 12.18 29.89 -49.00
CA MET A 1 11.35 30.05 -50.21
C MET A 1 11.06 28.67 -50.78
N ARG A 2 9.76 28.32 -50.96
CA ARG A 2 9.18 27.08 -51.58
C ARG A 2 9.25 25.83 -50.67
N LEU A 3 8.24 25.43 -49.89
CA LEU A 3 6.77 25.29 -50.07
C LEU A 3 6.39 24.32 -51.20
N HIS A 4 5.64 23.25 -50.86
CA HIS A 4 4.55 22.51 -51.56
C HIS A 4 4.38 21.14 -50.81
N HIS A 5 3.48 20.93 -49.83
CA HIS A 5 2.01 20.77 -49.85
C HIS A 5 1.46 19.57 -50.66
N ILE A 6 0.70 18.71 -49.95
CA ILE A 6 -0.61 18.03 -50.23
C ILE A 6 -0.63 16.79 -49.29
N ALA A 7 -1.38 16.64 -48.19
CA ALA A 7 -2.76 16.93 -47.79
C ALA A 7 -3.78 15.82 -48.19
N ILE A 8 -4.51 15.29 -47.19
CA ILE A 8 -6.00 15.16 -47.08
C ILE A 8 -6.53 13.84 -46.47
N LEU A 9 -7.20 13.99 -45.31
CA LEU A 9 -8.47 13.41 -44.77
C LEU A 9 -8.76 11.89 -44.89
N ALA A 10 -9.61 11.26 -44.08
CA ALA A 10 -10.33 11.47 -42.81
C ALA A 10 -11.23 10.22 -42.68
N CYS A 11 -11.52 9.75 -41.48
CA CYS A 11 -12.79 9.07 -41.18
C CYS A 11 -13.07 9.10 -39.67
N CYS A 12 -14.06 9.90 -39.31
CA CYS A 12 -14.80 9.76 -38.06
C CYS A 12 -15.61 8.46 -38.08
N LEU A 13 -15.74 7.78 -36.95
CA LEU A 13 -17.03 7.23 -36.48
C LEU A 13 -16.93 6.83 -35.01
N THR A 14 -17.84 7.46 -34.26
CA THR A 14 -18.34 7.23 -32.91
C THR A 14 -18.51 5.76 -32.51
N ALA A 15 -18.15 5.45 -31.25
CA ALA A 15 -18.91 4.53 -30.40
C ALA A 15 -18.73 4.94 -28.93
N CYS A 16 -19.83 5.39 -28.33
CA CYS A 16 -19.99 5.55 -26.88
C CYS A 16 -20.03 4.17 -26.21
N MET A 17 -19.24 3.95 -25.16
CA MET A 17 -19.51 3.04 -24.04
C MET A 17 -18.82 3.68 -22.81
N SER A 18 -19.52 4.39 -21.91
CA SER A 18 -20.34 3.93 -20.78
C SER A 18 -19.59 3.04 -19.78
N ASP A 19 -19.42 3.56 -18.55
CA ASP A 19 -19.44 2.87 -17.26
C ASP A 19 -18.65 1.55 -17.11
N ASP A 20 -17.34 1.63 -16.81
CA ASP A 20 -16.51 0.47 -16.40
C ASP A 20 -15.59 0.77 -15.19
N LEU A 21 -16.12 1.47 -14.17
CA LEU A 21 -15.43 1.62 -12.86
C LEU A 21 -15.92 0.63 -11.78
N ASP A 22 -16.80 -0.31 -12.11
CA ASP A 22 -17.43 -1.22 -11.14
C ASP A 22 -16.95 -2.69 -11.16
N ASP A 23 -16.04 -3.09 -12.05
CA ASP A 23 -15.53 -4.48 -12.08
C ASP A 23 -14.11 -4.63 -11.51
N LEU A 24 -13.96 -4.30 -10.22
CA LEU A 24 -13.03 -5.05 -9.36
C LEU A 24 -13.72 -6.33 -8.88
N ASP A 25 -14.30 -7.09 -9.81
CA ASP A 25 -14.87 -8.40 -9.55
C ASP A 25 -13.70 -9.39 -9.51
N THR A 26 -13.28 -9.73 -8.31
CA THR A 26 -12.34 -10.82 -8.08
C THR A 26 -13.02 -12.11 -8.49
N ALA A 27 -12.87 -12.51 -9.74
CA ALA A 27 -13.06 -13.91 -10.15
C ALA A 27 -12.10 -14.77 -9.33
N GLU A 28 -12.67 -15.43 -8.31
CA GLU A 28 -12.05 -16.50 -7.54
C GLU A 28 -11.87 -17.68 -8.50
N ASP A 29 -10.63 -17.97 -8.90
CA ASP A 29 -10.27 -19.26 -9.48
C ASP A 29 -9.92 -20.21 -8.33
N ASP A 30 -10.49 -21.42 -8.37
CA ASP A 30 -10.48 -22.50 -7.36
C ASP A 30 -9.09 -23.10 -7.01
N VAL A 31 -8.09 -22.26 -6.67
CA VAL A 31 -6.73 -22.71 -6.28
C VAL A 31 -6.55 -22.78 -4.75
N ASP A 32 -7.49 -22.28 -3.95
CA ASP A 32 -7.29 -22.01 -2.52
C ASP A 32 -7.45 -23.20 -1.55
N VAL A 33 -7.86 -24.40 -2.01
CA VAL A 33 -8.15 -25.52 -1.09
C VAL A 33 -6.89 -26.28 -0.63
N GLU A 34 -5.82 -26.34 -1.42
CA GLU A 34 -4.58 -27.04 -1.01
C GLU A 34 -3.61 -26.19 -0.18
N LEU A 35 -3.76 -24.86 -0.15
CA LEU A 35 -2.89 -23.97 0.64
C LEU A 35 -3.23 -23.98 2.15
N ALA A 36 -4.47 -24.30 2.51
CA ALA A 36 -4.96 -24.22 3.89
C ALA A 36 -4.35 -25.28 4.83
N GLU A 37 -3.98 -26.47 4.35
CA GLU A 37 -3.37 -27.50 5.19
C GLU A 37 -1.88 -27.23 5.49
N LYS A 38 -1.20 -26.43 4.66
CA LYS A 38 0.21 -26.05 4.89
C LYS A 38 0.37 -24.96 5.93
N ASP A 39 -0.55 -23.98 5.96
CA ASP A 39 -0.51 -22.87 6.92
C ASP A 39 -0.72 -23.35 8.37
N GLU A 40 -1.55 -24.37 8.62
CA GLU A 40 -1.75 -24.91 9.98
C GLU A 40 -0.49 -25.58 10.55
N VAL A 41 0.38 -26.14 9.70
CA VAL A 41 1.62 -26.81 10.12
C VAL A 41 2.71 -25.80 10.44
N GLU A 42 2.83 -24.71 9.67
CA GLU A 42 3.81 -23.65 9.91
C GLU A 42 3.41 -22.78 11.13
N LEU A 43 2.11 -22.55 11.35
CA LEU A 43 1.56 -21.84 12.51
C LEU A 43 1.82 -22.54 13.86
N ARG A 44 2.01 -23.86 13.86
CA ARG A 44 2.36 -24.62 15.07
C ARG A 44 3.83 -24.46 15.47
N ALA A 45 4.71 -24.30 14.49
CA ALA A 45 6.15 -24.13 14.72
C ALA A 45 6.49 -22.74 15.30
N ASP A 46 5.73 -21.71 14.93
CA ASP A 46 5.94 -20.35 15.45
C ASP A 46 5.42 -20.15 16.89
N ALA A 47 4.41 -20.93 17.31
CA ALA A 47 3.87 -20.87 18.67
C ALA A 47 4.83 -21.49 19.71
N GLU A 48 5.61 -22.50 19.32
CA GLU A 48 6.55 -23.18 20.23
C GLU A 48 7.88 -22.43 20.41
N ASN A 49 8.24 -21.51 19.49
CA ASN A 49 9.52 -20.81 19.52
C ASN A 49 9.47 -19.41 20.19
N GLN A 50 8.31 -19.00 20.72
CA GLN A 50 8.05 -17.61 21.15
C GLN A 50 7.95 -17.40 22.68
N GLU A 51 8.22 -18.43 23.50
CA GLU A 51 8.16 -18.34 24.97
C GLU A 51 9.31 -17.55 25.63
N VAL A 52 10.29 -17.03 24.89
CA VAL A 52 11.55 -16.50 25.46
C VAL A 52 11.73 -14.98 25.36
N ALA A 53 10.70 -14.19 25.04
CA ALA A 53 10.85 -12.73 24.95
C ALA A 53 9.69 -11.97 25.61
N SER A 54 9.64 -12.02 26.94
CA SER A 54 8.94 -11.02 27.74
C SER A 54 9.97 -10.12 28.41
N LEU A 55 9.86 -8.79 28.21
CA LEU A 55 10.00 -7.74 29.23
C LEU A 55 10.17 -6.34 28.63
N ALA A 56 9.51 -5.41 29.32
CA ALA A 56 9.62 -3.95 29.31
C ALA A 56 8.90 -3.18 28.17
N LEU A 57 7.69 -2.70 28.48
CA LEU A 57 7.18 -1.43 27.96
C LEU A 57 6.89 -0.53 29.17
N VAL A 58 7.44 0.69 29.10
CA VAL A 58 7.31 1.77 30.08
C VAL A 58 6.08 2.61 29.71
N ASP A 59 5.31 2.98 30.72
CA ASP A 59 4.17 3.91 30.64
C ASP A 59 4.63 5.31 30.24
N ASP A 60 3.88 5.96 29.35
CA ASP A 60 3.99 7.42 29.16
C ASP A 60 2.64 8.03 28.80
N GLU A 61 2.45 9.22 29.38
CA GLU A 61 1.21 9.86 29.78
C GLU A 61 0.30 10.35 28.63
N ALA A 62 -0.97 10.54 28.99
CA ALA A 62 -2.07 11.01 28.18
C ALA A 62 -2.03 12.54 27.95
N ILE A 63 -2.38 12.98 26.74
CA ILE A 63 -2.70 14.37 26.43
C ILE A 63 -4.07 14.41 25.74
N ASP A 64 -5.02 15.08 26.39
CA ASP A 64 -6.34 15.45 25.87
C ASP A 64 -6.23 16.58 24.83
N SER A 65 -7.04 16.52 23.78
CA SER A 65 -7.54 17.75 23.13
C SER A 65 -8.86 17.51 22.39
N GLU A 66 -9.83 18.34 22.76
CA GLU A 66 -11.21 18.39 22.28
C GLU A 66 -11.35 19.14 20.94
N GLY A 67 -12.40 18.78 20.19
CA GLY A 67 -13.23 19.71 19.39
C GLY A 67 -12.71 20.24 18.05
N ASP A 68 -13.37 19.89 16.95
CA ASP A 68 -14.43 20.72 16.32
C ASP A 68 -14.80 20.16 14.94
N THR A 69 -16.09 20.22 14.60
CA THR A 69 -16.72 19.65 13.40
C THR A 69 -17.10 20.74 12.41
N HIS A 70 -16.80 20.56 11.12
CA HIS A 70 -17.47 21.27 10.03
C HIS A 70 -17.67 20.42 8.78
N ALA A 71 -18.82 20.69 8.14
CA ALA A 71 -19.42 20.14 6.91
C ALA A 71 -18.44 20.12 5.71
N GLY A 72 -18.53 19.22 4.72
CA GLY A 72 -19.71 18.80 3.96
C GLY A 72 -19.67 19.51 2.61
N GLY A 73 -19.15 18.84 1.57
CA GLY A 73 -19.08 19.36 0.21
C GLY A 73 -18.98 18.20 -0.78
N ASP A 74 -20.02 18.07 -1.60
CA ASP A 74 -20.08 17.19 -2.76
C ASP A 74 -19.00 17.59 -3.77
N LEU A 75 -18.17 16.63 -4.18
CA LEU A 75 -17.23 16.78 -5.28
C LEU A 75 -17.47 15.63 -6.25
N GLU A 76 -17.99 16.02 -7.40
CA GLU A 76 -18.08 15.20 -8.61
C GLU A 76 -16.64 14.86 -9.03
N ASP A 77 -16.35 13.56 -9.19
CA ASP A 77 -15.08 13.08 -9.71
C ASP A 77 -15.02 13.44 -11.21
N GLU A 78 -14.47 14.62 -11.53
CA GLU A 78 -14.07 14.96 -12.88
C GLU A 78 -12.87 14.11 -13.28
N ASP A 79 -13.11 13.09 -14.12
CA ASP A 79 -12.08 12.39 -14.88
C ASP A 79 -11.42 13.37 -15.86
N GLY A 80 -10.49 14.17 -15.34
CA GLY A 80 -9.59 14.99 -16.13
C GLY A 80 -8.51 14.11 -16.76
N ASP A 81 -8.66 13.80 -18.05
CA ASP A 81 -7.55 13.45 -18.94
C ASP A 81 -6.63 14.70 -19.07
N GLU A 82 -5.92 15.06 -18.00
CA GLU A 82 -4.80 15.99 -18.10
C GLU A 82 -3.68 15.27 -18.83
N ALA A 83 -3.32 15.80 -20.00
CA ALA A 83 -2.11 15.40 -20.70
C ALA A 83 -0.94 15.49 -19.71
N LEU A 84 -0.32 14.34 -19.43
CA LEU A 84 0.79 14.25 -18.50
C LEU A 84 1.89 15.21 -18.95
N ASP A 85 2.26 16.11 -18.06
CA ASP A 85 3.40 17.02 -18.26
C ASP A 85 4.65 16.17 -18.58
N GLU A 86 5.29 16.44 -19.72
CA GLU A 86 6.50 15.74 -20.15
C GLU A 86 7.62 15.85 -19.08
N ASP A 87 7.62 16.93 -18.31
CA ASP A 87 8.56 17.13 -17.20
C ASP A 87 8.25 16.21 -16.01
N ALA A 88 6.96 15.94 -15.72
CA ALA A 88 6.56 14.96 -14.70
C ALA A 88 6.88 13.52 -15.12
N LEU A 89 6.84 13.23 -16.43
CA LEU A 89 7.25 11.95 -16.99
C LEU A 89 8.76 11.74 -16.85
N ALA A 90 9.58 12.75 -17.17
CA ALA A 90 11.03 12.67 -17.04
C ALA A 90 11.47 12.50 -15.58
N ALA A 91 10.90 13.27 -14.65
CA ALA A 91 11.22 13.16 -13.23
C ALA A 91 10.87 11.78 -12.64
N ALA A 92 9.77 11.16 -13.09
CA ALA A 92 9.40 9.81 -12.64
C ALA A 92 10.36 8.71 -13.10
N LEU A 93 11.10 8.95 -14.20
CA LEU A 93 12.05 7.98 -14.76
C LEU A 93 13.45 8.09 -14.14
N ASP A 94 13.84 9.29 -13.67
CA ASP A 94 15.16 9.56 -13.10
C ASP A 94 15.20 9.44 -11.56
N PHE A 95 14.06 9.20 -10.91
CA PHE A 95 13.98 9.09 -9.46
C PHE A 95 14.84 7.95 -8.87
N GLU A 96 15.88 8.32 -8.11
CA GLU A 96 16.76 7.37 -7.41
C GLU A 96 16.15 6.92 -6.08
N TYR A 97 15.58 5.71 -6.04
CA TYR A 97 15.04 5.09 -4.83
C TYR A 97 16.01 4.07 -4.22
N ARG A 98 15.82 3.72 -2.93
CA ARG A 98 16.62 2.65 -2.31
C ARG A 98 16.28 1.28 -2.92
N GLU A 99 17.31 0.65 -3.49
CA GLU A 99 17.18 -0.63 -4.18
C GLU A 99 16.66 -1.77 -3.27
N CYS A 100 16.04 -2.76 -3.91
CA CYS A 100 15.70 -4.02 -3.27
C CYS A 100 16.97 -4.73 -2.76
N VAL A 101 16.88 -5.38 -1.60
CA VAL A 101 18.02 -6.07 -0.97
C VAL A 101 18.35 -7.42 -1.62
N HIS A 102 17.51 -7.89 -2.55
CA HIS A 102 17.78 -9.01 -3.44
C HIS A 102 16.86 -8.97 -4.66
N ALA A 103 17.24 -9.66 -5.74
CA ALA A 103 16.34 -9.96 -6.87
C ALA A 103 15.43 -11.17 -6.57
N LEU A 104 14.45 -11.42 -7.44
CA LEU A 104 13.47 -12.51 -7.29
C LEU A 104 14.12 -13.90 -7.17
N ASP A 105 15.12 -14.16 -8.02
CA ASP A 105 15.88 -15.41 -8.10
C ASP A 105 17.09 -15.47 -7.15
N SER A 106 17.39 -14.35 -6.48
CA SER A 106 18.58 -14.19 -5.67
C SER A 106 18.35 -14.54 -4.21
N LYS A 107 19.40 -14.94 -3.51
CA LYS A 107 19.31 -15.31 -2.09
C LYS A 107 18.99 -14.09 -1.21
N ARG A 108 17.91 -14.17 -0.43
CA ARG A 108 17.58 -13.19 0.62
C ARG A 108 18.77 -13.02 1.59
N PRO A 109 19.26 -11.79 1.84
CA PRO A 109 20.27 -11.52 2.85
C PRO A 109 19.79 -11.92 4.24
N LYS A 110 20.75 -12.28 5.11
CA LYS A 110 20.43 -12.63 6.50
C LYS A 110 19.92 -11.38 7.23
N LEU A 111 18.74 -11.51 7.84
CA LEU A 111 18.15 -10.47 8.66
C LEU A 111 18.95 -10.28 9.95
N THR A 112 19.31 -9.04 10.26
CA THR A 112 20.00 -8.66 11.50
C THR A 112 19.08 -7.81 12.39
N LYS A 113 19.36 -7.79 13.69
CA LYS A 113 18.63 -6.91 14.63
C LYS A 113 18.81 -5.43 14.29
N GLU A 114 19.97 -5.06 13.79
CA GLU A 114 20.29 -3.70 13.36
C GLU A 114 19.44 -3.28 12.16
N THR A 115 19.33 -4.11 11.13
CA THR A 115 18.44 -3.85 9.98
C THR A 115 16.98 -3.71 10.41
N GLN A 116 16.52 -4.57 11.33
CA GLN A 116 15.17 -4.46 11.88
C GLN A 116 14.98 -3.15 12.66
N GLN A 117 15.98 -2.74 13.44
CA GLN A 117 15.90 -1.51 14.23
C GLN A 117 15.89 -0.28 13.32
N ARG A 118 16.82 -0.19 12.37
CA ARG A 118 16.86 0.87 11.35
C ARG A 118 15.52 1.01 10.61
N THR A 119 14.92 -0.10 10.21
CA THR A 119 13.59 -0.10 9.57
C THR A 119 12.49 0.47 10.47
N LYS A 120 12.48 0.12 11.75
CA LYS A 120 11.51 0.68 12.72
C LYS A 120 11.72 2.18 12.93
N ASP A 121 12.96 2.62 12.91
CA ASP A 121 13.32 4.03 13.08
C ASP A 121 12.90 4.85 11.86
N ILE A 122 13.04 4.31 10.64
CA ILE A 122 12.49 4.89 9.40
C ILE A 122 10.97 5.03 9.51
N ILE A 123 10.25 3.95 9.86
CA ILE A 123 8.79 3.99 10.03
C ILE A 123 8.40 5.06 11.07
N ALA A 124 9.15 5.17 12.18
CA ALA A 124 8.89 6.15 13.22
C ALA A 124 9.16 7.59 12.75
N HIS A 125 10.22 7.80 11.99
CA HIS A 125 10.56 9.09 11.39
C HIS A 125 9.46 9.56 10.43
N VAL A 126 9.13 8.76 9.41
CA VAL A 126 8.10 9.11 8.42
C VAL A 126 6.73 9.30 9.09
N HIS A 127 6.36 8.43 10.04
CA HIS A 127 5.15 8.58 10.87
C HIS A 127 5.09 9.94 11.57
N LYS A 128 6.19 10.35 12.21
CA LYS A 128 6.30 11.64 12.91
C LYS A 128 6.15 12.79 11.93
N ARG A 129 6.79 12.72 10.75
CA ARG A 129 6.71 13.76 9.73
C ARG A 129 5.32 13.91 9.14
N MET A 130 4.59 12.81 8.96
CA MET A 130 3.19 12.84 8.52
C MET A 130 2.21 13.37 9.58
N LYS A 131 2.65 13.53 10.84
CA LYS A 131 1.79 13.86 11.99
C LYS A 131 0.60 12.89 12.13
N ALA A 132 0.81 11.62 11.78
CA ALA A 132 -0.23 10.61 11.82
C ALA A 132 -0.50 10.11 13.25
N SER A 133 -1.62 9.44 13.48
CA SER A 133 -1.97 8.91 14.80
C SER A 133 -1.03 7.79 15.25
N ARG A 134 -0.95 7.57 16.58
CA ARG A 134 -0.24 6.41 17.14
C ARG A 134 -0.83 5.08 16.68
N GLY A 135 -2.15 5.02 16.43
CA GLY A 135 -2.83 3.86 15.87
C GLY A 135 -2.27 3.49 14.50
N PHE A 136 -2.09 4.47 13.61
CA PHE A 136 -1.51 4.23 12.29
C PHE A 136 -0.08 3.70 12.37
N ARG A 137 0.77 4.29 13.22
CA ARG A 137 2.13 3.76 13.46
C ARG A 137 2.10 2.30 13.91
N LYS A 138 1.23 1.97 14.87
CA LYS A 138 1.09 0.59 15.37
C LYS A 138 0.62 -0.36 14.28
N LEU A 139 -0.27 0.08 13.39
CA LEU A 139 -0.67 -0.70 12.22
C LEU A 139 0.52 -0.95 11.29
N LEU A 140 1.25 0.09 10.87
CA LEU A 140 2.45 -0.05 10.02
C LEU A 140 3.45 -1.03 10.66
N MET A 141 3.72 -0.86 11.95
CA MET A 141 4.63 -1.74 12.68
C MET A 141 4.14 -3.19 12.76
N LEU A 142 2.83 -3.42 12.86
CA LEU A 142 2.24 -4.76 12.87
C LEU A 142 2.36 -5.43 11.50
N VAL A 143 2.04 -4.70 10.43
CA VAL A 143 2.10 -5.21 9.06
C VAL A 143 3.54 -5.48 8.63
N ALA A 144 4.45 -4.53 8.86
CA ALA A 144 5.88 -4.71 8.53
C ALA A 144 6.53 -5.91 9.26
N LEU A 145 6.07 -6.21 10.49
CA LEU A 145 6.48 -7.42 11.19
C LEU A 145 5.97 -8.69 10.50
N ARG A 146 4.70 -8.69 10.09
CA ARG A 146 4.06 -9.85 9.45
C ARG A 146 4.68 -10.15 8.09
N GLU A 147 4.75 -9.16 7.21
CA GLU A 147 5.11 -9.41 5.81
C GLU A 147 6.62 -9.53 5.64
N ALA A 148 7.40 -8.66 6.27
CA ALA A 148 8.83 -8.56 6.01
C ALA A 148 9.72 -8.85 7.22
N SER A 149 9.15 -9.08 8.41
CA SER A 149 9.91 -9.12 9.67
C SER A 149 10.78 -7.86 9.87
N TYR A 150 10.30 -6.70 9.41
CA TYR A 150 11.05 -5.43 9.33
C TYR A 150 12.32 -5.48 8.47
N GLN A 151 12.32 -6.25 7.38
CA GLN A 151 13.36 -6.17 6.36
C GLN A 151 12.91 -5.27 5.21
N SER A 152 13.44 -4.06 5.12
CA SER A 152 13.20 -3.18 3.96
C SER A 152 13.79 -3.76 2.68
N GLY A 153 13.28 -3.30 1.53
CA GLY A 153 13.73 -3.72 0.21
C GLY A 153 13.47 -5.20 -0.14
N LEU A 154 12.54 -5.86 0.56
CA LEU A 154 12.24 -7.27 0.33
C LEU A 154 11.50 -7.49 -1.00
N VAL A 155 11.88 -8.52 -1.75
CA VAL A 155 11.09 -9.06 -2.87
C VAL A 155 10.41 -10.33 -2.38
N HIS A 156 9.09 -10.33 -2.33
CA HIS A 156 8.32 -11.49 -1.87
C HIS A 156 8.32 -12.55 -2.97
N ARG A 157 8.64 -13.78 -2.59
CA ARG A 157 9.02 -14.85 -3.55
C ARG A 157 8.47 -16.21 -3.17
N LEU A 158 7.50 -16.28 -2.26
CA LEU A 158 6.78 -17.52 -2.06
C LEU A 158 5.99 -17.79 -3.34
N GLN A 159 5.78 -19.07 -3.67
CA GLN A 159 5.08 -19.45 -4.89
C GLN A 159 3.71 -18.74 -5.03
N PRO A 160 2.89 -18.60 -3.96
CA PRO A 160 1.65 -17.82 -4.02
C PRO A 160 1.85 -16.34 -4.34
N ASP A 161 2.94 -15.71 -3.89
CA ASP A 161 3.24 -14.30 -4.18
C ASP A 161 3.54 -14.11 -5.67
N ILE A 162 4.34 -15.03 -6.24
CA ILE A 162 4.75 -15.01 -7.65
C ILE A 162 3.53 -15.23 -8.55
N GLU A 163 2.73 -16.25 -8.25
CA GLU A 163 1.52 -16.56 -9.01
C GLU A 163 0.49 -15.43 -8.93
N GLY A 164 0.28 -14.89 -7.72
CA GLY A 164 -0.58 -13.73 -7.49
C GLY A 164 -0.12 -12.49 -8.25
N SER A 165 1.18 -12.23 -8.27
CA SER A 165 1.81 -11.13 -9.03
C SER A 165 1.63 -11.28 -10.53
N HIS A 166 1.92 -12.46 -11.09
CA HIS A 166 1.71 -12.73 -12.51
C HIS A 166 0.24 -12.66 -12.92
N SER A 167 -0.67 -13.15 -12.06
CA SER A 167 -2.11 -13.04 -12.29
C SER A 167 -2.57 -11.58 -12.31
N ALA A 168 -2.10 -10.78 -11.36
CA ALA A 168 -2.38 -9.35 -11.29
C ALA A 168 -1.81 -8.60 -12.51
N TRP A 169 -0.57 -8.88 -12.92
CA TRP A 169 0.05 -8.26 -14.09
C TRP A 169 -0.76 -8.48 -15.36
N ARG A 170 -1.23 -9.71 -15.61
CA ARG A 170 -2.09 -10.00 -16.77
C ARG A 170 -3.37 -9.17 -16.80
N LYS A 171 -3.90 -8.80 -15.63
CA LYS A 171 -5.13 -8.00 -15.49
C LYS A 171 -4.85 -6.49 -15.53
N MET A 172 -3.68 -6.06 -15.10
CA MET A 172 -3.38 -4.65 -14.79
C MET A 172 -2.40 -3.99 -15.74
N LYS A 173 -1.62 -4.75 -16.55
CA LYS A 173 -0.57 -4.19 -17.42
C LYS A 173 -1.05 -3.06 -18.33
N ASP A 174 -2.28 -3.15 -18.83
CA ASP A 174 -2.85 -2.14 -19.73
C ASP A 174 -3.17 -0.81 -19.01
N ARG A 175 -3.11 -0.79 -17.67
CA ARG A 175 -3.23 0.44 -16.86
C ARG A 175 -1.93 1.23 -16.73
N TYR A 176 -0.84 0.72 -17.30
CA TYR A 176 0.47 1.35 -17.31
C TYR A 176 0.90 1.68 -18.74
N PRO A 177 0.12 2.48 -19.49
CA PRO A 177 0.52 2.91 -20.82
C PRO A 177 1.84 3.68 -20.71
N ASP A 178 2.74 3.43 -21.65
CA ASP A 178 4.05 4.09 -21.77
C ASP A 178 5.05 3.83 -20.63
N ASN A 179 4.70 3.01 -19.64
CA ASN A 179 5.65 2.63 -18.60
C ASN A 179 6.74 1.72 -19.20
N PRO A 180 8.04 2.08 -19.10
CA PRO A 180 9.12 1.34 -19.75
C PRO A 180 9.34 -0.06 -19.18
N TYR A 181 8.78 -0.35 -18.00
CA TYR A 181 8.87 -1.62 -17.29
C TYR A 181 7.62 -2.50 -17.50
N ALA A 182 6.56 -2.01 -18.14
CA ALA A 182 5.27 -2.73 -18.26
C ALA A 182 5.38 -4.09 -18.96
N GLU A 183 6.30 -4.22 -19.92
CA GLU A 183 6.47 -5.43 -20.73
C GLU A 183 7.22 -6.58 -20.01
N ASP A 184 7.94 -6.31 -18.91
CA ASP A 184 8.65 -7.34 -18.16
C ASP A 184 7.87 -7.76 -16.90
N PRO A 185 7.07 -8.85 -16.94
CA PRO A 185 6.29 -9.30 -15.80
C PRO A 185 7.14 -9.68 -14.57
N ASN A 186 8.44 -9.94 -14.74
CA ASN A 186 9.31 -10.28 -13.61
C ASN A 186 9.64 -9.06 -12.72
N LEU A 187 9.40 -7.84 -13.22
CA LEU A 187 9.51 -6.61 -12.44
C LEU A 187 8.21 -6.29 -11.67
N TRP A 188 7.10 -6.94 -12.00
CA TRP A 188 5.79 -6.64 -11.40
C TRP A 188 5.46 -7.61 -10.27
N GLN A 189 6.29 -7.62 -9.22
CA GLN A 189 6.17 -8.51 -8.07
C GLN A 189 5.55 -7.83 -6.84
N THR A 190 5.39 -8.60 -5.77
CA THR A 190 5.11 -8.09 -4.44
C THR A 190 6.40 -7.62 -3.76
N TYR A 191 6.42 -6.37 -3.29
CA TYR A 191 7.62 -5.71 -2.75
C TYR A 191 7.40 -5.15 -1.34
N GLY A 192 8.52 -4.81 -0.70
CA GLY A 192 8.56 -3.90 0.43
C GLY A 192 8.21 -4.51 1.78
N LEU A 193 8.13 -3.63 2.77
CA LEU A 193 7.77 -3.92 4.16
C LEU A 193 6.35 -4.43 4.29
N PHE A 194 5.44 -3.95 3.43
CA PHE A 194 4.01 -4.21 3.58
C PHE A 194 3.44 -5.25 2.61
N GLY A 195 4.30 -5.94 1.85
CA GLY A 195 3.88 -6.97 0.91
C GLY A 195 2.94 -6.41 -0.14
N MET A 196 3.30 -5.26 -0.72
CA MET A 196 2.46 -4.57 -1.69
C MET A 196 2.72 -5.10 -3.10
N ASN A 197 1.69 -5.66 -3.72
CA ASN A 197 1.74 -6.12 -5.10
C ASN A 197 1.82 -4.92 -6.06
N SER A 198 2.97 -4.71 -6.68
CA SER A 198 3.26 -3.53 -7.51
C SER A 198 2.21 -3.24 -8.59
N ASN A 199 1.55 -4.26 -9.12
CA ASN A 199 0.48 -4.12 -10.11
C ASN A 199 -0.67 -3.21 -9.66
N TYR A 200 -0.93 -3.11 -8.36
CA TYR A 200 -1.96 -2.24 -7.78
C TYR A 200 -1.41 -1.01 -7.07
N PHE A 201 -0.19 -1.11 -6.53
CA PHE A 201 0.36 -0.09 -5.63
C PHE A 201 1.30 0.89 -6.31
N THR A 202 1.98 0.49 -7.41
CA THR A 202 2.85 1.41 -8.17
C THR A 202 2.07 2.60 -8.69
N MET A 203 0.84 2.40 -9.17
CA MET A 203 -0.02 3.50 -9.63
C MET A 203 -0.43 4.50 -8.53
N LEU A 204 -0.31 4.13 -7.24
CA LEU A 204 -0.52 5.07 -6.13
C LEU A 204 0.71 5.94 -5.86
N TRP A 205 1.87 5.52 -6.37
CA TRP A 205 3.08 6.32 -6.43
C TRP A 205 3.11 7.14 -7.73
N SER A 206 3.32 6.45 -8.85
CA SER A 206 3.29 6.97 -10.21
C SER A 206 3.07 5.81 -11.18
N LYS A 207 2.23 5.98 -12.21
CA LYS A 207 2.03 4.98 -13.27
C LYS A 207 3.31 4.74 -14.10
N GLN A 208 4.27 5.64 -14.06
CA GLN A 208 5.50 5.56 -14.87
C GLN A 208 6.72 5.08 -14.08
N ALA A 209 6.58 4.96 -12.76
CA ALA A 209 7.67 4.53 -11.90
C ALA A 209 8.06 3.07 -12.16
N ASP A 210 9.32 2.78 -11.86
CA ASP A 210 9.78 1.40 -11.68
C ASP A 210 8.99 0.74 -10.55
N PRO A 211 8.35 -0.42 -10.76
CA PRO A 211 7.59 -1.11 -9.71
C PRO A 211 8.43 -1.46 -8.47
N ARG A 212 9.76 -1.55 -8.61
CA ARG A 212 10.70 -1.77 -7.51
C ARG A 212 10.88 -0.56 -6.60
N VAL A 213 10.31 0.60 -6.93
CA VAL A 213 10.28 1.78 -6.06
C VAL A 213 9.69 1.46 -4.67
N LEU A 214 8.79 0.48 -4.60
CA LEU A 214 8.19 -0.02 -3.36
C LEU A 214 9.19 -0.77 -2.44
N CYS A 215 10.42 -1.02 -2.90
CA CYS A 215 11.50 -1.50 -2.04
C CYS A 215 12.04 -0.40 -1.10
N ASP A 216 11.87 0.88 -1.46
CA ASP A 216 12.24 1.99 -0.61
C ASP A 216 11.26 2.10 0.59
N PRO A 217 11.73 1.94 1.84
CA PRO A 217 10.86 1.94 3.01
C PRO A 217 10.12 3.28 3.26
N ILE A 218 10.62 4.41 2.78
CA ILE A 218 9.91 5.69 2.87
C ILE A 218 8.75 5.70 1.88
N VAL A 219 9.02 5.35 0.62
CA VAL A 219 7.99 5.23 -0.43
C VAL A 219 6.92 4.22 0.00
N ASP A 220 7.34 3.06 0.51
CA ASP A 220 6.45 1.99 0.95
C ASP A 220 5.47 2.47 2.05
N VAL A 221 5.93 3.30 3.01
CA VAL A 221 5.08 3.89 4.05
C VAL A 221 4.09 4.91 3.47
N LEU A 222 4.56 5.78 2.56
CA LEU A 222 3.72 6.79 1.91
C LEU A 222 2.64 6.13 1.04
N VAL A 223 3.01 5.14 0.23
CA VAL A 223 2.09 4.38 -0.61
C VAL A 223 1.07 3.61 0.24
N TYR A 224 1.48 3.02 1.37
CA TYR A 224 0.55 2.39 2.30
C TYR A 224 -0.46 3.39 2.86
N ARG A 225 -0.02 4.61 3.20
CA ARG A 225 -0.90 5.71 3.65
C ARG A 225 -1.89 6.10 2.56
N ARG A 226 -1.45 6.28 1.31
CA ARG A 226 -2.33 6.58 0.16
C ARG A 226 -3.36 5.48 -0.06
N ALA A 227 -2.95 4.21 0.02
CA ALA A 227 -3.85 3.07 -0.09
C ALA A 227 -4.89 3.04 1.04
N ALA A 228 -4.45 3.27 2.29
CA ALA A 228 -5.34 3.36 3.44
C ALA A 228 -6.35 4.51 3.32
N GLU A 229 -5.92 5.66 2.79
CA GLU A 229 -6.83 6.79 2.55
C GLU A 229 -7.85 6.47 1.46
N ARG A 230 -7.43 5.84 0.35
CA ARG A 230 -8.36 5.38 -0.70
C ARG A 230 -9.36 4.36 -0.16
N ALA A 231 -8.91 3.42 0.67
CA ALA A 231 -9.79 2.46 1.33
C ALA A 231 -10.77 3.17 2.27
N LEU A 232 -10.31 4.14 3.05
CA LEU A 232 -11.14 4.93 3.96
C LEU A 232 -12.23 5.70 3.21
N ARG A 233 -11.92 6.33 2.07
CA ARG A 233 -12.91 7.01 1.22
C ARG A 233 -14.02 6.04 0.80
N LYS A 234 -13.66 4.85 0.32
CA LYS A 234 -14.63 3.81 -0.08
C LYS A 234 -15.47 3.30 1.11
N LEU A 235 -14.85 3.09 2.27
CA LEU A 235 -15.51 2.58 3.48
C LEU A 235 -16.47 3.60 4.11
N ASN A 236 -16.27 4.90 3.87
CA ASN A 236 -17.22 5.93 4.29
C ASN A 236 -18.45 6.04 3.36
N GLY A 237 -18.44 5.35 2.22
CA GLY A 237 -19.55 5.30 1.26
C GLY A 237 -20.41 4.05 1.37
N THR A 238 -21.31 3.89 0.40
CA THR A 238 -21.99 2.61 0.14
C THR A 238 -21.16 1.82 -0.86
N ILE A 239 -20.88 0.55 -0.56
CA ILE A 239 -20.08 -0.36 -1.40
C ILE A 239 -21.02 -1.32 -2.10
N LYS A 240 -20.92 -1.44 -3.42
CA LYS A 240 -21.66 -2.46 -4.18
C LYS A 240 -20.95 -3.80 -4.05
N CYS A 241 -21.66 -4.81 -3.55
CA CYS A 241 -21.13 -6.16 -3.36
C CYS A 241 -22.01 -7.18 -4.07
N LYS A 242 -21.41 -8.28 -4.54
CA LYS A 242 -22.15 -9.42 -5.10
C LYS A 242 -22.26 -10.54 -4.05
N ASN A 243 -23.44 -11.14 -3.90
CA ASN A 243 -23.64 -12.29 -3.03
C ASN A 243 -23.23 -13.61 -3.72
N ALA A 244 -23.45 -14.75 -3.07
CA ALA A 244 -23.10 -16.05 -3.63
C ALA A 244 -23.86 -16.38 -4.93
N ASP A 245 -25.05 -15.81 -5.12
CA ASP A 245 -25.90 -15.98 -6.29
C ASP A 245 -25.59 -14.95 -7.40
N GLY A 246 -24.61 -14.08 -7.18
CA GLY A 246 -24.22 -13.00 -8.11
C GLY A 246 -25.10 -11.75 -8.04
N GLU A 247 -26.08 -11.70 -7.13
CA GLU A 247 -26.95 -10.54 -6.96
C GLU A 247 -26.20 -9.40 -6.26
N THR A 248 -26.40 -8.18 -6.78
CA THR A 248 -25.77 -6.98 -6.23
C THR A 248 -26.55 -6.44 -5.04
N TYR A 249 -25.86 -6.09 -3.96
CA TYR A 249 -26.43 -5.46 -2.77
C TYR A 249 -25.55 -4.32 -2.24
N ASP A 250 -26.18 -3.41 -1.49
CA ASP A 250 -25.50 -2.31 -0.83
C ASP A 250 -24.91 -2.75 0.51
N PHE A 251 -23.60 -2.64 0.64
CA PHE A 251 -22.87 -2.94 1.86
C PHE A 251 -22.34 -1.65 2.50
N ARG A 252 -22.46 -1.56 3.82
CA ARG A 252 -21.87 -0.50 4.63
C ARG A 252 -21.15 -1.13 5.80
N THR A 253 -19.97 -0.60 6.13
CA THR A 253 -19.18 -1.07 7.25
C THR A 253 -18.49 0.11 7.93
N THR A 254 -18.13 -0.06 9.19
CA THR A 254 -17.36 0.95 9.92
C THR A 254 -15.90 0.89 9.45
N PRO A 255 -15.28 2.02 9.10
CA PRO A 255 -13.85 2.05 8.81
C PRO A 255 -13.07 1.87 10.13
N THR A 256 -12.69 0.65 10.45
CA THR A 256 -11.78 0.32 11.56
C THR A 256 -10.39 -0.06 11.03
N TRP A 257 -9.38 -0.09 11.90
CA TRP A 257 -8.04 -0.54 11.50
C TRP A 257 -8.03 -1.94 10.88
N ALA A 258 -8.86 -2.86 11.39
CA ALA A 258 -9.03 -4.18 10.79
C ALA A 258 -9.62 -4.12 9.37
N THR A 259 -10.65 -3.30 9.14
CA THR A 259 -11.26 -3.15 7.81
C THR A 259 -10.34 -2.45 6.81
N ILE A 260 -9.60 -1.42 7.26
CA ILE A 260 -8.61 -0.72 6.45
C ILE A 260 -7.50 -1.70 6.04
N HIS A 261 -6.94 -2.45 6.99
CA HIS A 261 -5.90 -3.44 6.69
C HIS A 261 -6.40 -4.53 5.71
N ARG A 262 -7.61 -5.06 5.92
CA ARG A 262 -8.24 -6.03 5.01
C ARG A 262 -8.42 -5.46 3.60
N ALA A 263 -8.83 -4.20 3.49
CA ALA A 263 -9.03 -3.54 2.21
C ALA A 263 -7.70 -3.29 1.49
N VAL A 264 -6.66 -2.86 2.21
CA VAL A 264 -5.33 -2.57 1.65
C VAL A 264 -4.61 -3.87 1.28
N ASN A 265 -4.34 -4.77 2.23
CA ASN A 265 -3.54 -5.97 1.97
C ASN A 265 -4.34 -7.11 1.31
N GLY A 266 -5.63 -7.20 1.61
CA GLY A 266 -6.48 -8.26 1.09
C GLY A 266 -7.25 -7.88 -0.18
N GLY A 267 -7.29 -6.60 -0.55
CA GLY A 267 -8.12 -6.10 -1.65
C GLY A 267 -9.63 -6.27 -1.44
N LYS A 268 -10.07 -6.66 -0.23
CA LYS A 268 -11.44 -7.08 0.05
C LYS A 268 -12.20 -6.04 0.86
N LEU A 269 -13.10 -5.32 0.19
CA LEU A 269 -14.06 -4.42 0.81
C LEU A 269 -15.39 -5.12 1.14
N CYS A 270 -15.80 -6.06 0.28
CA CYS A 270 -17.02 -6.84 0.47
C CYS A 270 -16.80 -8.03 1.42
N PRO A 271 -17.84 -8.47 2.14
CA PRO A 271 -17.89 -9.77 2.82
C PRO A 271 -17.46 -10.91 1.90
N SER A 272 -16.82 -11.94 2.44
CA SER A 272 -16.34 -13.07 1.63
C SER A 272 -17.43 -14.15 1.58
N LYS A 273 -17.49 -14.94 0.50
CA LYS A 273 -18.29 -16.18 0.50
C LYS A 273 -17.87 -17.14 1.63
N HIS A 274 -16.63 -17.04 2.08
CA HIS A 274 -16.06 -17.83 3.18
C HIS A 274 -15.97 -17.00 4.48
N GLU A 275 -17.11 -16.57 5.01
CA GLU A 275 -17.19 -15.78 6.26
C GLU A 275 -16.46 -16.45 7.45
N ASN A 276 -16.45 -17.78 7.51
CA ASN A 276 -15.70 -18.52 8.54
C ASN A 276 -14.19 -18.24 8.47
N GLN A 277 -13.61 -18.27 7.26
CA GLN A 277 -12.19 -17.98 7.07
C GLN A 277 -11.90 -16.50 7.35
N ALA A 278 -12.78 -15.60 6.92
CA ALA A 278 -12.66 -14.17 7.22
C ALA A 278 -12.69 -13.91 8.74
N ALA A 279 -13.55 -14.60 9.49
CA ALA A 279 -13.62 -14.51 10.95
C ALA A 279 -12.34 -15.04 11.62
N ILE A 280 -11.78 -16.15 11.14
CA ILE A 280 -10.51 -16.69 11.62
C ILE A 280 -9.37 -15.69 11.39
N MET A 281 -9.25 -15.14 10.18
CA MET A 281 -8.23 -14.15 9.85
C MET A 281 -8.37 -12.88 10.69
N ARG A 282 -9.59 -12.41 10.91
CA ARG A 282 -9.87 -11.28 11.80
C ARG A 282 -9.43 -11.59 13.24
N LYS A 283 -9.72 -12.79 13.76
CA LYS A 283 -9.28 -13.21 15.10
C LYS A 283 -7.76 -13.16 15.23
N TYR A 284 -7.02 -13.65 14.23
CA TYR A 284 -5.56 -13.59 14.24
C TYR A 284 -5.02 -12.17 14.17
N PHE A 285 -5.59 -11.32 13.31
CA PHE A 285 -5.23 -9.91 13.24
C PHE A 285 -5.47 -9.22 14.59
N ASN A 286 -6.65 -9.38 15.18
CA ASN A 286 -7.01 -8.78 16.47
C ASN A 286 -6.06 -9.23 17.59
N ALA A 287 -5.70 -10.52 17.64
CA ALA A 287 -4.75 -11.03 18.63
C ALA A 287 -3.37 -10.38 18.50
N ARG A 288 -2.88 -10.16 17.26
CA ARG A 288 -1.61 -9.47 17.00
C ARG A 288 -1.72 -7.97 17.31
N ALA A 289 -2.85 -7.34 16.97
CA ALA A 289 -3.13 -5.93 17.23
C ALA A 289 -3.08 -5.63 18.73
N ILE A 290 -3.76 -6.44 19.55
CA ILE A 290 -3.76 -6.34 21.01
C ILE A 290 -2.32 -6.41 21.56
N LYS A 291 -1.51 -7.37 21.08
CA LYS A 291 -0.10 -7.50 21.48
C LYS A 291 0.76 -6.27 21.14
N LYS A 292 0.36 -5.48 20.14
CA LYS A 292 1.00 -4.22 19.75
C LYS A 292 0.30 -2.98 20.33
N GLY A 293 -0.71 -3.18 21.17
CA GLY A 293 -1.53 -2.13 21.75
C GLY A 293 -2.36 -1.37 20.72
N LEU A 294 -2.67 -1.97 19.56
CA LEU A 294 -3.59 -1.44 18.57
C LEU A 294 -4.99 -1.97 18.86
N ASP A 295 -5.97 -1.09 19.01
CA ASP A 295 -7.37 -1.47 19.00
C ASP A 295 -7.82 -1.66 17.55
N ALA A 296 -7.98 -2.91 17.13
CA ALA A 296 -8.33 -3.25 15.75
C ALA A 296 -9.72 -2.74 15.33
N ASP A 297 -10.61 -2.50 16.29
CA ASP A 297 -11.98 -2.07 16.07
C ASP A 297 -12.17 -0.54 16.27
N GLU A 298 -11.10 0.18 16.61
CA GLU A 298 -11.09 1.66 16.65
C GLU A 298 -11.48 2.22 15.28
N ARG A 299 -12.44 3.15 15.28
CA ARG A 299 -12.87 3.84 14.06
C ARG A 299 -11.78 4.78 13.56
N VAL A 300 -11.41 4.61 12.31
CA VAL A 300 -10.39 5.38 11.59
C VAL A 300 -11.00 6.60 10.92
N THR A 301 -10.27 7.71 10.98
CA THR A 301 -10.59 8.96 10.28
C THR A 301 -9.41 9.41 9.41
N SER A 302 -9.63 10.31 8.45
CA SER A 302 -8.55 10.80 7.58
C SER A 302 -7.44 11.48 8.40
N LYS A 303 -7.80 12.26 9.43
CA LYS A 303 -6.86 12.87 10.38
C LYS A 303 -5.92 11.85 11.03
N MET A 304 -6.36 10.62 11.29
CA MET A 304 -5.54 9.58 11.91
C MET A 304 -4.45 9.04 10.99
N LEU A 305 -4.61 9.18 9.66
CA LEU A 305 -3.63 8.76 8.66
C LEU A 305 -2.53 9.83 8.43
N GLY A 306 -2.75 11.06 8.92
CA GLY A 306 -1.82 12.18 8.71
C GLY A 306 -1.84 12.72 7.28
N VAL A 307 -0.92 13.64 7.02
CA VAL A 307 -0.73 14.33 5.74
C VAL A 307 0.71 14.11 5.30
N GLU A 308 0.94 13.88 4.00
CA GLU A 308 2.30 13.76 3.48
C GLU A 308 3.07 15.07 3.72
N PRO A 309 4.34 14.99 4.15
CA PRO A 309 5.13 16.19 4.40
C PRO A 309 5.44 16.92 3.10
N ASP A 310 5.23 18.23 3.08
CA ASP A 310 5.44 19.10 1.92
C ASP A 310 6.66 20.03 2.08
N ARG A 311 7.43 19.82 3.16
CA ARG A 311 8.56 20.68 3.53
C ARG A 311 9.52 19.99 4.48
N GLY A 312 10.79 20.39 4.40
CA GLY A 312 11.86 20.01 5.33
C GLY A 312 11.69 20.57 6.74
N LEU A 313 12.53 20.12 7.67
CA LEU A 313 12.57 20.62 9.05
C LEU A 313 12.99 22.10 9.15
N ASP A 314 13.71 22.60 8.16
CA ASP A 314 14.10 24.00 7.99
C ASP A 314 13.00 24.88 7.35
N GLY A 315 11.93 24.23 6.86
CA GLY A 315 10.78 24.88 6.23
C GLY A 315 10.88 25.04 4.72
N GLU A 316 11.96 24.56 4.08
CA GLU A 316 12.08 24.48 2.62
C GLU A 316 10.95 23.63 2.06
N VAL A 317 10.24 24.12 1.04
CA VAL A 317 9.12 23.42 0.42
C VAL A 317 9.65 22.40 -0.57
N TRP A 318 9.12 21.19 -0.53
CA TRP A 318 9.38 20.15 -1.55
C TRP A 318 8.25 20.21 -2.58
N GLU A 319 8.59 20.56 -3.81
CA GLU A 319 7.65 20.71 -4.93
C GLU A 319 7.39 19.36 -5.62
N THR A 320 8.32 18.42 -5.50
CA THR A 320 8.20 17.08 -6.11
C THR A 320 8.16 15.94 -5.09
N GLN A 321 7.65 14.79 -5.51
CA GLN A 321 7.68 13.56 -4.70
C GLN A 321 9.11 13.09 -4.43
N GLU A 322 10.01 13.32 -5.38
CA GLU A 322 11.44 12.99 -5.27
C GLU A 322 12.10 13.83 -4.18
N GLU A 323 11.94 15.16 -4.24
CA GLU A 323 12.46 16.07 -3.22
C GLU A 323 11.95 15.69 -1.82
N MET A 324 10.67 15.31 -1.72
CA MET A 324 10.11 14.83 -0.45
C MET A 324 10.80 13.56 0.05
N VAL A 325 10.99 12.54 -0.79
CA VAL A 325 11.62 11.29 -0.36
C VAL A 325 13.09 11.50 -0.01
N MET A 326 13.82 12.24 -0.84
CA MET A 326 15.23 12.55 -0.61
C MET A 326 15.40 13.38 0.66
N GLY A 327 14.58 14.42 0.87
CA GLY A 327 14.61 15.21 2.08
C GLY A 327 14.27 14.40 3.34
N LEU A 328 13.31 13.47 3.28
CA LEU A 328 13.04 12.55 4.40
C LEU A 328 14.21 11.59 4.68
N TRP A 329 14.92 11.14 3.65
CA TRP A 329 16.13 10.33 3.83
C TRP A 329 17.25 11.13 4.47
N GLU A 330 17.50 12.36 4.00
CA GLU A 330 18.50 13.26 4.57
C GLU A 330 18.21 13.57 6.05
N GLU A 331 16.96 13.90 6.37
CA GLU A 331 16.52 14.11 7.76
C GLU A 331 16.76 12.84 8.61
N PHE A 332 16.44 11.66 8.08
CA PHE A 332 16.63 10.39 8.80
C PHE A 332 18.11 10.07 9.04
N GLU A 333 18.96 10.26 8.03
CA GLU A 333 20.40 9.97 8.11
C GLU A 333 21.10 10.93 9.06
N ALA A 334 20.75 12.22 9.04
CA ALA A 334 21.26 13.20 10.00
C ALA A 334 20.93 12.80 11.46
N LEU A 335 19.71 12.32 11.72
CA LEU A 335 19.32 11.84 13.05
C LEU A 335 20.10 10.59 13.50
N ALA A 336 20.54 9.75 12.57
CA ALA A 336 21.30 8.54 12.87
C ALA A 336 22.78 8.82 13.16
N GLU A 337 23.34 9.92 12.66
CA GLU A 337 24.72 10.35 12.96
C GLU A 337 24.85 10.97 14.35
N GLU A 338 23.77 11.50 14.91
CA GLU A 338 23.74 12.14 16.23
C GLU A 338 23.55 11.16 17.41
N SER A 339 23.17 9.90 17.14
CA SER A 339 22.81 8.88 18.16
C SER A 339 23.94 7.92 18.52
#